data_AF-A0A6G0RKM3-F1
#
_entry.id   AF-A0A6G0RKM3-F1
#
_cell.length_a   1.000
_cell.length_b   1.000
_cell.length_c   1.000
_cell.angle_alpha   90.00
_cell.angle_beta   90.00
_cell.angle_gamma   90.00
#
_symmetry.space_group_name_H-M   'P 1'
#
loop_
_entity.id
_entity.type
_entity.pdbx_description
1 polymer ?
#
loop_
_entity_poly.entity_id
_entity_poly.type
_entity_poly.pdbx_seq_one_letter_code
_entity_poly.pdbx_strand_id
1 'polypeptide(L)'
;MAPDVTLGDEAVSSLRTGDSADTTPGSRKNFTVEDDLSFLRCVNLVRPWEAAVGTSNGIMRAFDMIAEKCRSVPGFVMKDGPALRTRFDCHVRVFRAQQRTSMRSSGTSEEYRERDVLLQDAVCRMDNWKEESEKDKALERSKKEGIESSGHLMRRLAMAEMEDEDNPSDNEEESTVTNSSQKRAAPRGNRRTHKPSKREKLSVIRDSIAQAKDG
;
A
#
# COMPACT_ATOMS: atom_id res chain seq x y z
N MET A 1 66.09 -29.42 71.26
CA MET A 1 66.27 -29.52 69.80
C MET A 1 65.28 -28.53 69.19
N ALA A 2 65.78 -27.55 68.43
CA ALA A 2 65.01 -26.42 67.90
C ALA A 2 64.07 -26.83 66.75
N PRO A 3 62.99 -26.06 66.48
CA PRO A 3 62.26 -26.15 65.22
C PRO A 3 62.97 -25.33 64.14
N ASP A 4 63.26 -25.96 63.00
CA ASP A 4 63.76 -25.29 61.80
C ASP A 4 62.59 -24.74 60.98
N VAL A 5 62.72 -23.48 60.62
CA VAL A 5 61.80 -22.68 59.81
C VAL A 5 62.46 -22.49 58.45
N THR A 6 61.87 -23.00 57.38
CA THR A 6 62.11 -22.48 56.03
C THR A 6 60.79 -22.25 55.30
N LEU A 7 60.57 -20.97 55.04
CA LEU A 7 59.48 -20.34 54.32
C LEU A 7 59.82 -20.40 52.82
N GLY A 8 58.86 -20.80 51.98
CA GLY A 8 59.00 -20.80 50.53
C GLY A 8 57.63 -20.62 49.87
N ASP A 9 57.38 -19.39 49.45
CA ASP A 9 56.22 -18.84 48.73
C ASP A 9 56.01 -19.53 47.38
N GLU A 10 54.76 -19.82 46.99
CA GLU A 10 54.27 -19.76 45.60
C GLU A 10 52.74 -19.88 45.61
N ALA A 11 52.10 -18.81 45.16
CA ALA A 11 50.67 -18.66 45.01
C ALA A 11 50.16 -19.43 43.80
N VAL A 12 49.09 -20.22 43.96
CA VAL A 12 48.19 -20.53 42.83
C VAL A 12 46.76 -20.72 43.29
N SER A 13 46.03 -19.63 43.10
CA SER A 13 44.72 -19.55 42.44
C SER A 13 43.60 -20.50 42.89
N SER A 14 42.76 -19.91 43.73
CA SER A 14 41.34 -20.21 43.95
C SER A 14 40.57 -20.46 42.63
N LEU A 15 40.02 -21.67 42.46
CA LEU A 15 38.90 -21.91 41.56
C LEU A 15 37.74 -22.48 42.36
N ARG A 16 36.81 -21.58 42.66
CA ARG A 16 35.48 -21.85 43.16
C ARG A 16 34.72 -22.67 42.11
N THR A 17 34.43 -23.92 42.43
CA THR A 17 33.37 -24.69 41.76
C THR A 17 32.03 -24.12 42.16
N GLY A 18 31.45 -23.34 41.26
CA GLY A 18 30.08 -22.86 41.36
C GLY A 18 29.74 -22.07 40.11
N ASP A 19 29.10 -22.71 39.14
CA ASP A 19 27.79 -22.22 38.75
C ASP A 19 26.95 -23.36 38.17
N SER A 20 25.95 -23.76 38.94
CA SER A 20 24.80 -24.51 38.50
C SER A 20 24.06 -23.63 37.49
N ALA A 21 23.92 -24.07 36.25
CA ALA A 21 22.96 -23.47 35.33
C ALA A 21 21.54 -23.80 35.81
N ASP A 22 21.07 -23.04 36.81
CA ASP A 22 19.67 -22.92 37.17
C ASP A 22 18.94 -22.27 35.98
N THR A 23 18.30 -23.11 35.17
CA THR A 23 17.36 -22.61 34.16
C THR A 23 16.03 -22.37 34.87
N THR A 24 15.94 -21.25 35.58
CA THR A 24 14.68 -20.79 36.15
C THR A 24 13.71 -20.47 35.02
N PRO A 25 12.50 -21.09 34.97
CA PRO A 25 11.49 -20.77 33.98
C PRO A 25 10.88 -19.41 34.34
N GLY A 26 11.41 -18.33 33.76
CA GLY A 26 10.88 -16.99 34.01
C GLY A 26 11.76 -15.80 33.66
N SER A 27 13.04 -15.99 33.35
CA SER A 27 13.86 -14.87 32.86
C SER A 27 13.42 -14.50 31.44
N ARG A 28 12.81 -13.32 31.27
CA ARG A 28 12.49 -12.75 29.95
C ARG A 28 13.80 -12.51 29.20
N LYS A 29 14.23 -13.48 28.40
CA LYS A 29 15.38 -13.33 27.51
C LYS A 29 15.11 -12.19 26.51
N ASN A 30 16.13 -11.37 26.31
CA ASN A 30 16.12 -10.28 25.34
C ASN A 30 16.48 -10.82 23.95
N PHE A 31 16.11 -10.09 22.90
CA PHE A 31 16.57 -10.41 21.54
C PHE A 31 18.08 -10.26 21.44
N THR A 32 18.74 -11.28 20.91
CA THR A 32 20.13 -11.25 20.47
C THR A 32 20.23 -10.85 18.99
N VAL A 33 21.45 -10.62 18.49
CA VAL A 33 21.68 -10.35 17.06
C VAL A 33 21.29 -11.56 16.20
N GLU A 34 21.61 -12.78 16.66
CA GLU A 34 21.23 -14.03 15.97
C GLU A 34 19.71 -14.21 15.91
N ASP A 35 19.00 -13.84 16.99
CA ASP A 35 17.54 -13.80 17.00
C ASP A 35 17.02 -12.82 15.94
N ASP A 36 17.58 -11.61 15.89
CA ASP A 36 17.17 -10.58 14.93
C ASP A 36 17.40 -11.05 13.47
N LEU A 37 18.52 -11.74 13.17
CA LEU A 37 18.78 -12.31 11.83
C LEU A 37 17.78 -13.41 11.47
N SER A 38 17.61 -14.40 12.35
CA SER A 38 16.66 -15.50 12.15
C SER A 38 15.23 -14.99 11.98
N PHE A 39 14.85 -13.99 12.78
CA PHE A 39 13.58 -13.29 12.71
C PHE A 39 13.39 -12.58 11.37
N LEU A 40 14.36 -11.78 10.92
CA LEU A 40 14.26 -11.02 9.67
C LEU A 40 14.23 -11.93 8.43
N ARG A 41 14.92 -13.08 8.47
CA ARG A 41 14.77 -14.13 7.45
C ARG A 41 13.33 -14.65 7.40
N CYS A 42 12.72 -14.93 8.55
CA CYS A 42 11.32 -15.36 8.63
C CYS A 42 10.35 -14.27 8.14
N VAL A 43 10.61 -13.00 8.45
CA VAL A 43 9.81 -11.86 7.95
C VAL A 43 9.84 -11.80 6.43
N ASN A 44 11.01 -11.90 5.81
CA ASN A 44 11.15 -11.88 4.34
C ASN A 44 10.52 -13.11 3.67
N LEU A 45 10.45 -14.24 4.36
CA LEU A 45 9.75 -15.43 3.89
C LEU A 45 8.22 -15.27 3.96
N VAL A 46 7.70 -14.74 5.06
CA VAL A 46 6.25 -14.62 5.32
C VAL A 46 5.63 -13.40 4.64
N ARG A 47 6.40 -12.33 4.45
CA ARG A 47 5.99 -11.09 3.77
C ARG A 47 4.72 -10.49 4.40
N PRO A 48 4.77 -10.11 5.70
CA PRO A 48 3.58 -9.67 6.45
C PRO A 48 2.87 -8.45 5.86
N TRP A 49 3.53 -7.68 4.99
CA TRP A 49 2.94 -6.55 4.25
C TRP A 49 1.96 -6.99 3.14
N GLU A 50 2.02 -8.24 2.69
CA GLU A 50 1.12 -8.80 1.66
C GLU A 50 -0.14 -9.42 2.25
N ALA A 51 -0.24 -9.47 3.58
CA ALA A 51 -1.43 -9.92 4.25
C ALA A 51 -2.64 -9.11 3.76
N ALA A 52 -3.74 -9.81 3.48
CA ALA A 52 -4.95 -9.24 2.87
C ALA A 52 -5.32 -7.89 3.49
N VAL A 53 -5.15 -6.83 2.70
CA VAL A 53 -5.30 -5.44 3.14
C VAL A 53 -6.76 -5.20 3.50
N GLY A 54 -7.03 -4.81 4.75
CA GLY A 54 -8.38 -4.47 5.22
C GLY A 54 -8.86 -5.21 6.47
N THR A 55 -8.11 -6.19 6.97
CA THR A 55 -8.35 -6.75 8.31
C THR A 55 -7.06 -6.69 9.14
N SER A 56 -7.11 -6.02 10.29
CA SER A 56 -6.04 -6.06 11.31
C SER A 56 -5.62 -7.49 11.65
N ASN A 57 -6.54 -8.45 11.50
CA ASN A 57 -6.31 -9.88 11.66
C ASN A 57 -5.27 -10.45 10.69
N GLY A 58 -5.19 -9.96 9.44
CA GLY A 58 -4.26 -10.51 8.45
C GLY A 58 -2.80 -10.31 8.84
N ILE A 59 -2.44 -9.08 9.23
CA ILE A 59 -1.08 -8.75 9.65
C ILE A 59 -0.71 -9.50 10.93
N MET A 60 -1.60 -9.56 11.93
CA MET A 60 -1.30 -10.27 13.17
C MET A 60 -1.10 -11.77 12.92
N ARG A 61 -1.94 -12.40 12.10
CA ARG A 61 -1.76 -13.81 11.70
C ARG A 61 -0.44 -14.06 11.00
N ALA A 62 0.04 -13.12 10.19
CA ALA A 62 1.37 -13.22 9.58
C ALA A 62 2.47 -13.20 10.64
N PHE A 63 2.35 -12.34 11.66
CA PHE A 63 3.30 -12.31 12.78
C PHE A 63 3.20 -13.54 13.71
N ASP A 64 2.02 -14.12 13.90
CA ASP A 64 1.86 -15.39 14.62
C ASP A 64 2.55 -16.54 13.86
N MET A 65 2.43 -16.56 12.52
CA MET A 65 3.14 -17.51 11.66
C MET A 65 4.66 -17.28 11.69
N ILE A 66 5.12 -16.03 11.74
CA ILE A 66 6.54 -15.72 11.94
C ILE A 66 7.01 -16.25 13.30
N ALA A 67 6.25 -16.04 14.38
CA ALA A 67 6.58 -16.57 15.70
C ALA A 67 6.68 -18.10 15.73
N GLU A 68 5.79 -18.80 15.03
CA GLU A 68 5.87 -20.26 14.86
C GLU A 68 7.12 -20.70 14.10
N LYS A 69 7.47 -20.02 13.00
CA LYS A 69 8.70 -20.32 12.26
C LYS A 69 9.96 -20.06 13.09
N CYS A 70 10.03 -18.95 13.81
CA CYS A 70 11.16 -18.65 14.67
C CYS A 70 11.31 -19.65 15.81
N ARG A 71 10.21 -20.20 16.36
CA ARG A 71 10.25 -21.26 17.38
C ARG A 71 10.90 -22.56 16.89
N SER A 72 10.93 -22.78 15.57
CA SER A 72 11.61 -23.93 14.97
C SER A 72 13.13 -23.73 14.88
N VAL A 73 13.64 -22.52 15.14
CA VAL A 73 15.08 -22.22 15.14
C VAL A 73 15.65 -22.52 16.54
N PRO A 74 16.63 -23.44 16.67
CA PRO A 74 17.26 -23.74 17.95
C PRO A 74 17.86 -22.49 18.60
N GLY A 75 17.57 -22.28 19.88
CA GLY A 75 18.09 -21.15 20.64
C GLY A 75 17.32 -19.85 20.49
N PHE A 76 16.32 -19.77 19.60
CA PHE A 76 15.53 -18.55 19.40
C PHE A 76 14.72 -18.18 20.66
N VAL A 77 14.66 -16.88 20.96
CA VAL A 77 13.89 -16.38 22.09
C VAL A 77 12.37 -16.55 21.89
N MET A 78 11.69 -17.22 22.82
CA MET A 78 10.23 -17.38 22.79
C MET A 78 9.51 -16.02 22.87
N LYS A 79 8.94 -15.58 21.75
CA LYS A 79 8.19 -14.32 21.59
C LYS A 79 6.92 -14.57 20.77
N ASP A 80 5.88 -13.82 21.08
CA ASP A 80 4.61 -13.85 20.37
C ASP A 80 4.57 -12.86 19.20
N GLY A 81 3.57 -12.99 18.34
CA GLY A 81 3.38 -12.15 17.16
C GLY A 81 3.42 -10.64 17.47
N PRO A 82 2.72 -10.15 18.51
CA PRO A 82 2.77 -8.74 18.89
C PRO A 82 4.19 -8.25 19.25
N ALA A 83 4.95 -8.99 20.04
CA ALA A 83 6.31 -8.61 20.40
C ALA A 83 7.24 -8.55 19.17
N LEU A 84 7.11 -9.52 18.27
CA LEU A 84 7.85 -9.56 17.01
C LEU A 84 7.47 -8.41 16.08
N ARG A 85 6.19 -8.07 15.98
CA ARG A 85 5.73 -6.91 15.22
C ARG A 85 6.34 -5.61 15.73
N THR A 86 6.27 -5.37 17.04
CA THR A 86 6.89 -4.18 17.66
C THR A 86 8.40 -4.14 17.40
N ARG A 87 9.08 -5.29 17.44
CA ARG A 87 10.52 -5.39 17.13
C ARG A 87 10.81 -5.04 15.66
N PHE A 88 10.02 -5.56 14.72
CA PHE A 88 10.16 -5.23 13.29
C PHE A 88 9.91 -3.75 13.00
N ASP A 89 8.83 -3.17 13.54
CA ASP A 89 8.53 -1.75 13.39
C ASP A 89 9.69 -0.88 13.92
N CYS A 90 10.36 -1.33 14.98
CA CYS A 90 11.56 -0.68 15.49
C CYS A 90 12.73 -0.74 14.51
N HIS A 91 13.04 -1.93 13.99
CA HIS A 91 14.11 -2.12 13.00
C HIS A 91 13.89 -1.28 11.75
N VAL A 92 12.69 -1.30 11.17
CA VAL A 92 12.36 -0.51 9.97
C VAL A 92 12.54 0.98 10.22
N ARG A 93 12.09 1.48 11.38
CA ARG A 93 12.22 2.91 11.75
C ARG A 93 13.69 3.31 11.87
N VAL A 94 14.48 2.51 12.59
CA VAL A 94 15.92 2.77 12.79
C VAL A 94 16.66 2.69 11.47
N PHE A 95 16.39 1.68 10.65
CA PHE A 95 16.99 1.49 9.33
C PHE A 95 16.72 2.69 8.40
N ARG A 96 15.47 3.13 8.30
CA ARG A 96 15.10 4.31 7.49
C ARG A 96 15.75 5.61 7.99
N ALA A 97 15.94 5.74 9.30
CA ALA A 97 16.66 6.88 9.88
C ALA A 97 18.16 6.82 9.56
N GLN A 98 18.78 5.64 9.67
CA GLN A 98 20.19 5.41 9.36
C GLN A 98 20.49 5.58 7.87
N GLN A 99 19.66 5.05 6.97
CA GLN A 99 19.75 5.30 5.52
C GLN A 99 19.82 6.81 5.21
N ARG A 100 18.97 7.61 5.85
CA ARG A 100 18.94 9.07 5.67
C ARG A 100 20.20 9.76 6.20
N THR A 101 20.79 9.23 7.25
CA THR A 101 22.04 9.74 7.85
C THR A 101 23.27 9.24 7.09
N SER A 102 23.29 8.01 6.61
CA SER A 102 24.41 7.38 5.91
C SER A 102 24.50 7.79 4.44
N MET A 103 23.38 8.08 3.77
CA MET A 103 23.39 8.86 2.52
C MET A 103 24.14 10.20 2.67
N ARG A 104 24.28 10.69 3.91
CA ARG A 104 25.05 11.90 4.23
C ARG A 104 26.50 11.60 4.67
N SER A 105 26.87 10.34 4.94
CA SER A 105 28.21 9.91 5.37
C SER A 105 28.41 8.37 5.31
N SER A 106 29.42 7.86 4.60
CA SER A 106 29.64 6.41 4.36
C SER A 106 30.77 5.79 5.24
N GLY A 107 30.59 4.53 5.70
CA GLY A 107 31.65 3.61 6.19
C GLY A 107 31.18 2.44 7.10
N THR A 108 31.63 1.19 6.86
CA THR A 108 30.93 -0.09 7.14
C THR A 108 31.48 -1.02 8.26
N SER A 109 30.65 -1.97 8.76
CA SER A 109 31.07 -3.28 9.33
C SER A 109 30.19 -4.45 8.78
N GLU A 110 30.68 -5.70 8.85
CA GLU A 110 30.21 -6.84 8.03
C GLU A 110 29.00 -7.64 8.58
N GLU A 111 28.86 -7.88 9.89
CA GLU A 111 27.65 -8.53 10.45
C GLU A 111 26.43 -7.61 10.40
N TYR A 112 26.68 -6.29 10.39
CA TYR A 112 25.67 -5.29 10.09
C TYR A 112 25.20 -5.39 8.64
N ARG A 113 26.01 -5.94 7.71
CA ARG A 113 25.59 -6.10 6.30
C ARG A 113 24.44 -7.06 6.16
N GLU A 114 24.42 -8.22 6.82
CA GLU A 114 23.33 -9.17 6.59
C GLU A 114 21.99 -8.60 7.10
N ARG A 115 21.98 -8.07 8.33
CA ARG A 115 20.79 -7.43 8.89
C ARG A 115 20.31 -6.29 7.99
N ASP A 116 21.23 -5.44 7.53
CA ASP A 116 20.91 -4.30 6.68
C ASP A 116 20.43 -4.75 5.29
N VAL A 117 20.97 -5.83 4.72
CA VAL A 117 20.49 -6.42 3.45
C VAL A 117 19.08 -6.99 3.62
N LEU A 118 18.82 -7.73 4.70
CA LEU A 118 17.48 -8.27 5.00
C LEU A 118 16.45 -7.16 5.23
N LEU A 119 16.85 -6.07 5.90
CA LEU A 119 16.00 -4.91 6.11
C LEU A 119 15.80 -4.11 4.83
N GLN A 120 16.83 -3.97 4.00
CA GLN A 120 16.73 -3.34 2.69
C GLN A 120 15.74 -4.10 1.79
N ASP A 121 15.87 -5.43 1.70
CA ASP A 121 14.95 -6.27 0.92
C ASP A 121 13.51 -6.13 1.42
N ALA A 122 13.29 -6.26 2.74
CA ALA A 122 11.97 -6.11 3.33
C ALA A 122 11.36 -4.73 3.04
N VAL A 123 12.12 -3.65 3.26
CA VAL A 123 11.65 -2.28 3.03
C VAL A 123 11.35 -2.02 1.55
N CYS A 124 12.23 -2.44 0.64
CA CYS A 124 11.99 -2.35 -0.81
C CYS A 124 10.69 -3.05 -1.21
N ARG A 125 10.49 -4.29 -0.74
CA ARG A 125 9.27 -5.06 -1.05
C ARG A 125 8.02 -4.42 -0.45
N MET A 126 8.10 -3.90 0.78
CA MET A 126 7.01 -3.18 1.42
C MET A 126 6.59 -1.95 0.62
N ASP A 127 7.57 -1.15 0.17
CA ASP A 127 7.31 0.07 -0.58
C ASP A 127 6.75 -0.24 -1.97
N ASN A 128 7.32 -1.21 -2.68
CA ASN A 128 6.80 -1.67 -3.97
C ASN A 128 5.38 -2.22 -3.85
N TRP A 129 5.10 -3.04 -2.83
CA TRP A 129 3.77 -3.58 -2.59
C TRP A 129 2.76 -2.48 -2.27
N LYS A 130 3.15 -1.48 -1.49
CA LYS A 130 2.30 -0.33 -1.17
C LYS A 130 1.96 0.46 -2.43
N GLU A 131 2.96 0.75 -3.26
CA GLU A 131 2.77 1.48 -4.51
C GLU A 131 1.83 0.72 -5.46
N GLU A 132 2.04 -0.58 -5.64
CA GLU A 132 1.20 -1.41 -6.50
C GLU A 132 -0.23 -1.49 -5.98
N SER A 133 -0.41 -1.70 -4.67
CA SER A 133 -1.72 -1.72 -4.04
C SER A 133 -2.45 -0.38 -4.17
N GLU A 134 -1.73 0.74 -4.13
CA GLU A 134 -2.31 2.07 -4.31
C GLU A 134 -2.73 2.31 -5.77
N LYS A 135 -1.91 1.87 -6.74
CA LYS A 135 -2.25 1.91 -8.18
C LYS A 135 -3.51 1.10 -8.48
N ASP A 136 -3.59 -0.13 -7.99
CA ASP A 136 -4.78 -0.98 -8.16
C ASP A 136 -6.03 -0.31 -7.59
N LYS A 137 -5.93 0.22 -6.36
CA LYS A 137 -7.05 0.93 -5.74
C LYS A 137 -7.43 2.20 -6.49
N ALA A 138 -6.47 2.92 -7.07
CA ALA A 138 -6.74 4.11 -7.87
C ALA A 138 -7.46 3.75 -9.17
N LEU A 139 -7.02 2.68 -9.84
CA LEU A 139 -7.66 2.16 -11.03
C LEU A 139 -9.12 1.74 -10.76
N GLU A 140 -9.36 1.01 -9.67
CA GLU A 140 -10.71 0.59 -9.30
C GLU A 140 -11.62 1.77 -8.93
N ARG A 141 -11.08 2.80 -8.27
CA ARG A 141 -11.83 4.05 -8.02
C ARG A 141 -12.19 4.76 -9.32
N SER A 142 -11.23 4.91 -10.23
CA SER A 142 -11.47 5.56 -11.53
C SER A 142 -12.53 4.83 -12.36
N LYS A 143 -12.51 3.49 -12.37
CA LYS A 143 -13.57 2.68 -13.01
C LYS A 143 -14.94 2.95 -12.41
N LYS A 144 -15.04 2.98 -11.07
CA LYS A 144 -16.29 3.24 -10.37
C LYS A 144 -16.81 4.66 -10.64
N GLU A 145 -15.93 5.66 -10.56
CA GLU A 145 -16.26 7.06 -10.86
C GLU A 145 -16.72 7.24 -12.31
N GLY A 146 -16.10 6.54 -13.26
CA GLY A 146 -16.54 6.54 -14.66
C GLY A 146 -17.95 5.97 -14.87
N ILE A 147 -18.28 4.89 -14.15
CA ILE A 147 -19.64 4.31 -14.18
C ILE A 147 -20.65 5.28 -13.55
N GLU A 148 -20.34 5.89 -12.42
CA GLU A 148 -21.22 6.84 -11.74
C GLU A 148 -21.44 8.12 -12.57
N SER A 149 -20.37 8.66 -13.15
CA SER A 149 -20.39 9.85 -14.01
C SER A 149 -21.22 9.61 -15.28
N SER A 150 -20.98 8.49 -15.96
CA SER A 150 -21.75 8.14 -17.17
C SER A 150 -23.22 7.84 -16.85
N GLY A 151 -23.52 7.17 -15.73
CA GLY A 151 -24.89 6.95 -15.26
C GLY A 151 -25.62 8.26 -14.92
N HIS A 152 -24.93 9.21 -14.29
CA HIS A 152 -25.49 10.53 -13.99
C HIS A 152 -25.80 11.32 -15.27
N LEU A 153 -24.91 11.28 -16.26
CA LEU A 153 -25.12 11.92 -17.56
C LEU A 153 -26.33 11.32 -18.29
N MET A 154 -26.45 9.99 -18.34
CA MET A 154 -27.59 9.32 -18.99
C MET A 154 -28.92 9.73 -18.36
N ARG A 155 -29.00 9.80 -17.02
CA ARG A 155 -30.20 10.24 -16.31
C ARG A 155 -30.56 11.68 -16.67
N ARG A 156 -29.57 12.58 -16.71
CA ARG A 156 -29.78 14.00 -17.08
C ARG A 156 -30.32 14.13 -18.49
N LEU A 157 -29.75 13.39 -19.45
CA LEU A 157 -30.19 13.42 -20.84
C LEU A 157 -31.62 12.88 -21.00
N ALA A 158 -31.97 11.81 -20.29
CA ALA A 158 -33.33 11.26 -20.33
C ALA A 158 -34.38 12.21 -19.73
N MET A 159 -34.05 12.95 -18.66
CA MET A 159 -34.95 13.96 -18.10
C MET A 159 -35.18 15.13 -19.07
N ALA A 160 -34.11 15.62 -19.72
CA ALA A 160 -34.24 16.68 -20.71
C ALA A 160 -35.10 16.28 -21.92
N GLU A 161 -35.03 15.01 -22.37
CA GLU A 161 -35.86 14.51 -23.48
C GLU A 161 -37.36 14.47 -23.14
N MET A 162 -37.73 14.16 -21.88
CA MET A 162 -39.14 14.19 -21.45
C MET A 162 -39.68 15.62 -21.32
N GLU A 163 -38.85 16.56 -20.86
CA GLU A 163 -39.22 17.97 -20.76
C GLU A 163 -39.51 18.61 -22.14
N ASP A 164 -38.88 18.12 -23.21
CA ASP A 164 -39.08 18.59 -24.59
C ASP A 164 -40.37 18.03 -25.25
N GLU A 165 -40.98 16.96 -24.71
CA GLU A 165 -42.17 16.30 -25.27
C GLU A 165 -43.50 16.83 -24.66
N ASP A 166 -43.46 17.51 -23.51
CA ASP A 166 -44.65 18.07 -22.82
C ASP A 166 -45.03 19.50 -23.29
N ASN A 167 -44.48 20.00 -24.40
CA ASN A 167 -44.93 21.23 -25.05
C ASN A 167 -45.91 20.90 -26.20
N PRO A 168 -47.24 20.95 -25.99
CA PRO A 168 -48.19 20.78 -27.07
C PRO A 168 -48.03 21.97 -28.02
N SER A 169 -47.33 21.75 -29.13
CA SER A 169 -47.37 22.66 -30.26
C SER A 169 -48.76 22.57 -30.88
N ASP A 170 -49.68 23.42 -30.43
CA ASP A 170 -50.94 23.70 -31.11
C ASP A 170 -50.61 24.05 -32.56
N ASN A 171 -50.83 23.09 -33.45
CA ASN A 171 -50.67 23.25 -34.89
C ASN A 171 -52.05 23.04 -35.50
N GLU A 172 -52.90 24.07 -35.38
CA GLU A 172 -54.12 24.16 -36.17
C GLU A 172 -53.74 24.47 -37.62
N GLU A 173 -54.04 23.52 -38.52
CA GLU A 173 -53.98 23.72 -39.95
C GLU A 173 -55.15 24.60 -40.40
N GLU A 174 -54.88 25.73 -41.08
CA GLU A 174 -55.85 26.30 -42.01
C GLU A 174 -55.18 26.83 -43.29
N SER A 175 -55.74 26.37 -44.39
CA SER A 175 -55.40 26.62 -45.79
C SER A 175 -55.58 28.08 -46.22
N THR A 176 -54.78 28.54 -47.20
CA THR A 176 -55.30 29.19 -48.44
C THR A 176 -54.17 29.48 -49.44
N VAL A 177 -54.44 29.13 -50.69
CA VAL A 177 -53.61 29.34 -51.89
C VAL A 177 -53.79 30.76 -52.42
N THR A 178 -52.73 31.45 -52.87
CA THR A 178 -52.71 32.20 -54.15
C THR A 178 -51.29 32.69 -54.52
N ASN A 179 -51.01 32.66 -55.83
CA ASN A 179 -49.80 33.13 -56.51
C ASN A 179 -49.74 34.67 -56.61
N SER A 180 -48.54 35.28 -56.50
CA SER A 180 -48.04 36.31 -57.44
C SER A 180 -46.66 36.91 -57.05
N SER A 181 -45.73 36.85 -58.00
CA SER A 181 -44.70 37.84 -58.40
C SER A 181 -43.91 38.68 -57.38
N GLN A 182 -42.58 38.51 -57.44
CA GLN A 182 -41.49 39.51 -57.34
C GLN A 182 -41.46 40.52 -56.17
N LYS A 183 -40.47 40.43 -55.26
CA LYS A 183 -39.40 41.45 -55.04
C LYS A 183 -38.35 41.02 -54.01
N ARG A 184 -37.13 41.50 -54.22
CA ARG A 184 -35.87 41.31 -53.47
C ARG A 184 -35.98 41.73 -51.99
N ALA A 185 -35.40 40.96 -51.05
CA ALA A 185 -34.58 41.46 -49.92
C ALA A 185 -34.07 40.33 -48.96
N ALA A 186 -32.77 40.39 -48.66
CA ALA A 186 -32.01 39.87 -47.50
C ALA A 186 -32.09 38.37 -47.10
N PRO A 187 -30.94 37.67 -46.93
CA PRO A 187 -30.93 36.34 -46.32
C PRO A 187 -31.12 36.48 -44.81
N ARG A 188 -32.35 36.32 -44.32
CA ARG A 188 -32.58 35.98 -42.91
C ARG A 188 -32.10 34.55 -42.73
N GLY A 189 -31.05 34.37 -41.95
CA GLY A 189 -30.49 33.05 -41.64
C GLY A 189 -31.56 32.16 -41.02
N ASN A 190 -32.05 31.20 -41.81
CA ASN A 190 -32.86 30.11 -41.33
C ASN A 190 -31.97 29.21 -40.48
N ARG A 191 -31.88 29.52 -39.18
CA ARG A 191 -31.25 28.64 -38.19
C ARG A 191 -32.21 27.48 -37.98
N ARG A 192 -32.17 26.50 -38.90
CA ARG A 192 -32.76 25.18 -38.68
C ARG A 192 -32.04 24.61 -37.46
N THR A 193 -32.75 24.46 -36.36
CA THR A 193 -32.28 23.72 -35.19
C THR A 193 -32.16 22.26 -35.60
N HIS A 194 -30.99 21.87 -36.10
CA HIS A 194 -30.75 20.51 -36.52
C HIS A 194 -30.74 19.65 -35.25
N LYS A 195 -31.77 18.80 -35.08
CA LYS A 195 -31.73 17.77 -34.05
C LYS A 195 -30.55 16.84 -34.40
N PRO A 196 -29.55 16.69 -33.51
CA PRO A 196 -28.38 15.90 -33.83
C PRO A 196 -28.79 14.44 -33.99
N SER A 197 -28.29 13.82 -35.05
CA SER A 197 -28.51 12.41 -35.34
C SER A 197 -27.98 11.55 -34.19
N LYS A 198 -28.56 10.36 -34.00
CA LYS A 198 -28.05 9.36 -33.05
C LYS A 198 -26.55 9.12 -33.23
N ARG A 199 -26.05 9.18 -34.46
CA ARG A 199 -24.62 9.04 -34.79
C ARG A 199 -23.77 10.20 -34.25
N GLU A 200 -24.28 11.42 -34.32
CA GLU A 200 -23.61 12.63 -33.82
C GLU A 200 -23.63 12.68 -32.29
N LYS A 201 -24.74 12.26 -31.67
CA LYS A 201 -24.81 12.12 -30.22
C LYS A 201 -23.79 11.09 -29.70
N LEU A 202 -23.65 9.97 -30.42
CA LEU A 202 -22.66 8.93 -30.08
C LEU A 202 -21.20 9.37 -30.29
N SER A 203 -20.92 10.23 -31.29
CA SER A 203 -19.56 10.75 -31.47
C SER A 203 -19.16 11.71 -30.36
N VAL A 204 -20.08 12.58 -29.91
CA VAL A 204 -19.82 13.48 -28.77
C VAL A 204 -19.49 12.69 -27.50
N ILE A 205 -20.23 11.60 -27.24
CA ILE A 205 -19.96 10.73 -26.09
C ILE A 205 -18.57 10.08 -26.21
N ARG A 206 -18.19 9.60 -27.39
CA ARG A 206 -16.87 9.00 -27.63
C ARG A 206 -15.75 10.01 -27.40
N ASP A 207 -15.91 11.23 -27.90
CA ASP A 207 -14.90 12.29 -27.80
C ASP A 207 -14.73 12.78 -26.36
N SER A 208 -15.83 12.87 -25.58
CA SER A 208 -15.75 13.17 -24.15
C SER A 208 -15.04 12.07 -23.33
N ILE A 209 -15.20 10.79 -23.71
CA ILE A 209 -14.49 9.68 -23.07
C ILE A 209 -12.99 9.71 -23.41
N ALA A 210 -12.63 10.10 -24.63
CA ALA A 210 -11.23 10.22 -25.03
C ALA A 210 -10.53 11.36 -24.27
N GLN A 211 -11.18 12.53 -24.15
CA GLN A 211 -10.63 13.66 -23.40
C GLN A 211 -10.44 13.40 -21.90
N ALA A 212 -11.22 12.48 -21.32
CA ALA A 212 -11.09 12.09 -19.92
C ALA A 212 -9.94 11.09 -19.65
N LYS A 213 -9.28 10.54 -20.68
CA LYS A 213 -8.15 9.61 -20.54
C LYS A 213 -6.78 10.27 -20.66
N ASP A 214 -6.72 11.49 -21.20
CA ASP A 214 -5.47 12.20 -21.51
C ASP A 214 -5.14 13.34 -20.52
N GLY A 215 -5.90 13.49 -19.42
CA GLY A 215 -5.68 14.47 -18.36
C GLY A 215 -5.49 13.82 -17.00
#